data_AF-A0A5C3MUE5-F1
#
_entry.id   AF-A0A5C3MUE5-F1
#
_cell.length_a   1.000
_cell.length_b   1.000
_cell.length_c   1.000
_cell.angle_alpha   90.00
_cell.angle_beta   90.00
_cell.angle_gamma   90.00
#
_symmetry.space_group_name_H-M   'P 1'
#
loop_
_entity.id
_entity.type
_entity.pdbx_description
1 polymer ?
#
loop_
_entity_poly.entity_id
_entity_poly.type
_entity_poly.pdbx_seq_one_letter_code
_entity_poly.pdbx_strand_id
1 'polypeptide(L)'
;MPPDVMINIATLVPTRACALRLGEKGQTLLRAAAQQGEPSLALEMIRLGACIDYPDTELTTPLVLGLTHLVVLTAVAAECPAQLSRSEDYHRSKRRVIRIAWVCKLIIEQHADVNKTDGDYAPLDLACKVEHWNLITLLLEHGANPERRGPDGLQAVNRLTATGSKTRFLGLVRKNSNPVRPAKPCPCWSGKLLDECHALGPKPYPSVFLCRSVSGKLHGNCRLQRNVSFQEVWYKPKQALVTTQRSYGDPRELCPQMSQWDFSGSTSAFDIWRSYTVVLDLARHEVWLR
;
A
#
# COMPACT_ATOMS: atom_id res chain seq x y z
N MET A 1 -16.32 -40.66 -15.18
CA MET A 1 -15.31 -39.87 -15.90
C MET A 1 -15.23 -40.41 -17.32
N PRO A 2 -15.24 -39.54 -18.33
CA PRO A 2 -14.00 -39.23 -19.04
C PRO A 2 -13.42 -37.88 -18.56
N PRO A 3 -12.15 -37.62 -18.87
CA PRO A 3 -11.29 -36.69 -18.16
C PRO A 3 -11.40 -35.27 -18.73
N ASP A 4 -10.92 -34.31 -17.95
CA ASP A 4 -10.27 -33.10 -18.44
C ASP A 4 -11.02 -32.25 -19.46
N VAL A 5 -11.96 -31.45 -18.96
CA VAL A 5 -12.03 -30.05 -19.40
C VAL A 5 -12.16 -29.16 -18.16
N MET A 6 -11.09 -29.09 -17.36
CA MET A 6 -10.87 -27.93 -16.50
C MET A 6 -10.65 -26.74 -17.42
N ILE A 7 -11.73 -26.06 -17.81
CA ILE A 7 -11.62 -24.76 -18.45
C ILE A 7 -11.13 -23.79 -17.36
N ASN A 8 -9.81 -23.74 -17.21
CA ASN A 8 -9.10 -22.79 -16.37
C ASN A 8 -9.09 -21.43 -17.08
N ILE A 9 -10.28 -20.85 -17.31
CA ILE A 9 -10.35 -19.42 -17.60
C ILE A 9 -10.25 -18.71 -16.25
N ALA A 10 -9.05 -18.72 -15.67
CA ALA A 10 -8.68 -17.66 -14.75
C ALA A 10 -8.60 -16.37 -15.57
N THR A 11 -9.74 -15.82 -15.98
CA THR A 11 -9.79 -14.39 -16.25
C THR A 11 -9.42 -13.75 -14.93
N LEU A 12 -8.15 -13.31 -14.87
CA LEU A 12 -7.75 -12.22 -14.00
C LEU A 12 -8.73 -11.10 -14.35
N VAL A 13 -9.85 -11.00 -13.64
CA VAL A 13 -10.59 -9.75 -13.56
C VAL A 13 -9.55 -8.84 -12.92
N PRO A 14 -8.90 -7.94 -13.68
CA PRO A 14 -7.78 -7.20 -13.12
C PRO A 14 -8.33 -6.53 -11.87
N THR A 15 -7.68 -6.77 -10.73
CA THR A 15 -7.92 -5.95 -9.55
C THR A 15 -7.68 -4.53 -10.02
N ARG A 16 -8.77 -3.81 -10.30
CA ARG A 16 -8.73 -2.44 -10.84
C ARG A 16 -7.93 -1.53 -9.92
N ALA A 17 -7.57 -1.96 -8.70
CA ALA A 17 -6.69 -1.26 -7.75
C ALA A 17 -5.36 -0.78 -8.34
N CYS A 18 -4.62 -1.57 -9.16
CA CYS A 18 -3.41 -1.02 -9.81
C CYS A 18 -3.73 0.00 -10.92
N ALA A 19 -4.99 0.09 -11.37
CA ALA A 19 -5.48 1.00 -12.40
C ALA A 19 -6.39 2.11 -11.84
N LEU A 20 -6.66 2.15 -10.53
CA LEU A 20 -7.40 3.22 -9.89
C LEU A 20 -6.47 4.43 -9.81
N ARG A 21 -6.51 5.18 -10.90
CA ARG A 21 -5.78 6.41 -11.12
C ARG A 21 -6.67 7.58 -10.76
N LEU A 22 -6.19 8.47 -9.89
CA LEU A 22 -6.84 9.72 -9.55
C LEU A 22 -6.29 10.86 -10.41
N GLY A 23 -7.21 11.68 -10.92
CA GLY A 23 -6.90 12.92 -11.62
C GLY A 23 -6.18 12.73 -12.95
N GLU A 24 -5.95 13.85 -13.64
CA GLU A 24 -5.30 13.89 -14.96
C GLU A 24 -3.86 13.35 -14.94
N LYS A 25 -3.20 13.38 -13.78
CA LYS A 25 -1.83 12.90 -13.58
C LYS A 25 -1.70 11.38 -13.40
N GLY A 26 -2.80 10.65 -13.28
CA GLY A 26 -2.73 9.19 -13.19
C GLY A 26 -2.23 8.64 -11.85
N GLN A 27 -2.38 9.38 -10.75
CA GLN A 27 -1.83 9.00 -9.44
C GLN A 27 -2.51 7.74 -8.88
N THR A 28 -1.74 6.79 -8.35
CA THR A 28 -2.33 5.64 -7.65
C THR A 28 -2.95 6.05 -6.32
N LEU A 29 -4.07 5.43 -5.92
CA LEU A 29 -4.69 5.70 -4.62
C LEU A 29 -3.76 5.43 -3.43
N LEU A 30 -2.83 4.47 -3.55
CA LEU A 30 -1.83 4.20 -2.53
C LEU A 30 -0.82 5.35 -2.39
N ARG A 31 -0.46 6.03 -3.49
CA ARG A 31 0.38 7.25 -3.46
C ARG A 31 -0.32 8.37 -2.69
N ALA A 32 -1.60 8.61 -2.98
CA ALA A 32 -2.40 9.59 -2.24
C ALA A 32 -2.49 9.27 -0.74
N ALA A 33 -2.66 7.98 -0.39
CA ALA A 33 -2.67 7.55 1.01
C ALA A 33 -1.35 7.83 1.73
N ALA A 34 -0.22 7.56 1.08
CA ALA A 34 1.12 7.84 1.63
C ALA A 34 1.38 9.34 1.81
N GLN A 35 0.97 10.16 0.84
CA GLN A 35 1.11 11.61 0.91
C GLN A 35 0.25 12.26 2.00
N GLN A 36 -1.01 11.83 2.14
CA GLN A 36 -1.96 12.40 3.09
C GLN A 36 -1.84 11.78 4.49
N GLY A 37 -1.16 10.63 4.62
CA GLY A 37 -1.10 9.85 5.84
C GLY A 37 -2.49 9.32 6.18
N GLU A 38 -3.07 8.51 5.29
CA GLU A 38 -4.39 7.90 5.45
C GLU A 38 -4.27 6.37 5.60
N PRO A 39 -4.08 5.86 6.83
CA PRO A 39 -3.90 4.44 7.13
C PRO A 39 -4.98 3.52 6.54
N SER A 40 -6.26 3.88 6.73
CA SER A 40 -7.39 3.07 6.27
C SER A 40 -7.43 2.94 4.76
N LEU A 41 -7.13 4.02 4.04
CA LEU A 41 -7.01 3.98 2.58
C LEU A 41 -5.83 3.12 2.14
N ALA A 42 -4.66 3.24 2.78
CA ALA A 42 -3.49 2.44 2.45
C ALA A 42 -3.75 0.93 2.65
N LEU A 43 -4.34 0.55 3.78
CA LEU A 43 -4.72 -0.83 4.09
C LEU A 43 -5.68 -1.41 3.04
N GLU A 44 -6.70 -0.64 2.67
CA GLU A 44 -7.70 -1.07 1.68
C GLU A 44 -7.09 -1.20 0.29
N MET A 45 -6.25 -0.24 -0.13
CA MET A 45 -5.61 -0.31 -1.44
C MET A 45 -4.68 -1.52 -1.56
N ILE A 46 -3.88 -1.79 -0.53
CA ILE A 46 -3.02 -2.97 -0.48
C ILE A 46 -3.86 -4.26 -0.50
N ARG A 47 -4.96 -4.29 0.27
CA ARG A 47 -5.91 -5.42 0.32
C ARG A 47 -6.51 -5.72 -1.05
N LEU A 48 -6.89 -4.67 -1.79
CA LEU A 48 -7.46 -4.76 -3.13
C LEU A 48 -6.41 -5.04 -4.22
N GLY A 49 -5.14 -5.25 -3.84
CA GLY A 49 -4.09 -5.64 -4.76
C GLY A 49 -3.39 -4.49 -5.45
N ALA A 50 -3.35 -3.31 -4.83
CA ALA A 50 -2.50 -2.22 -5.31
C ALA A 50 -1.04 -2.66 -5.38
N CYS A 51 -0.41 -2.28 -6.48
CA CYS A 51 0.99 -2.58 -6.76
C CYS A 51 1.86 -1.66 -5.88
N ILE A 52 2.58 -2.23 -4.91
CA ILE A 52 3.27 -1.48 -3.84
C ILE A 52 4.28 -0.46 -4.38
N ASP A 53 5.10 -0.86 -5.35
CA ASP A 53 6.17 -0.03 -5.91
C ASP A 53 5.80 0.65 -7.22
N TYR A 54 4.52 0.68 -7.58
CA TYR A 54 4.09 1.20 -8.88
C TYR A 54 4.38 2.71 -8.96
N PRO A 55 5.32 3.12 -9.82
CA PRO A 55 5.60 4.53 -10.04
C PRO A 55 4.50 5.13 -10.92
N ASP A 56 4.10 6.37 -10.68
CA ASP A 56 3.25 7.10 -11.63
C ASP A 56 4.10 7.80 -12.70
N THR A 57 3.51 8.76 -13.42
CA THR A 57 4.19 9.51 -14.48
C THR A 57 5.38 10.34 -14.01
N GLU A 58 5.46 10.65 -12.72
CA GLU A 58 6.59 11.35 -12.08
C GLU A 58 7.65 10.35 -11.56
N LEU A 59 7.49 9.06 -11.84
CA LEU A 59 8.36 7.96 -11.41
C LEU A 59 8.49 7.74 -9.89
N THR A 60 7.70 8.47 -9.08
CA THR A 60 7.73 8.38 -7.61
C THR A 60 6.97 7.16 -7.09
N THR A 61 7.60 6.40 -6.18
CA THR A 61 6.92 5.33 -5.44
C THR A 61 6.11 5.89 -4.26
N PRO A 62 5.05 5.20 -3.80
CA PRO A 62 4.32 5.60 -2.59
C PRO A 62 5.23 5.77 -1.36
N LEU A 63 6.24 4.91 -1.20
CA LEU A 63 7.19 5.00 -0.09
C LEU A 63 8.03 6.28 -0.13
N VAL A 64 8.63 6.58 -1.28
CA VAL A 64 9.47 7.78 -1.43
C VAL A 64 8.63 9.04 -1.23
N LEU A 65 7.43 9.09 -1.79
CA LEU A 65 6.54 10.24 -1.60
C LEU A 65 6.16 10.46 -0.13
N GLY A 66 5.77 9.40 0.58
CA GLY A 66 5.44 9.48 2.00
C GLY A 66 6.61 10.03 2.82
N LEU A 67 7.82 9.52 2.58
CA LEU A 67 9.03 9.98 3.27
C LEU A 67 9.42 11.43 2.90
N THR A 68 9.22 11.85 1.66
CA THR A 68 9.43 13.26 1.25
C THR A 68 8.47 14.19 1.99
N HIS A 69 7.19 13.83 2.07
CA HIS A 69 6.22 14.60 2.85
C HIS A 69 6.51 14.58 4.35
N LEU A 70 7.05 13.48 4.88
CA LEU A 70 7.52 13.42 6.25
C LEU A 70 8.62 14.46 6.50
N VAL A 71 9.65 14.51 5.64
CA VAL A 71 10.72 15.52 5.71
C VAL A 71 10.15 16.94 5.71
N VAL A 72 9.31 17.27 4.72
CA VAL A 72 8.73 18.61 4.60
C VAL A 72 7.94 19.01 5.85
N LEU A 73 7.05 18.14 6.34
CA LEU A 73 6.20 18.46 7.49
C LEU A 73 7.01 18.56 8.79
N THR A 74 8.05 17.76 8.96
CA THR A 74 8.93 17.87 10.14
C THR A 74 9.77 19.15 10.13
N ALA A 75 10.26 19.59 8.96
CA ALA A 75 10.97 20.86 8.81
C ALA A 75 10.05 22.05 9.15
N VAL A 76 8.85 22.08 8.56
CA VAL A 76 7.84 23.12 8.86
C VAL A 76 7.48 23.13 10.34
N ALA A 77 7.36 21.96 10.98
CA ALA A 77 7.07 21.89 12.41
C ALA A 77 8.22 22.39 13.29
N ALA A 78 9.48 22.25 12.84
CA ALA A 78 10.66 22.73 13.55
C ALA A 78 10.83 24.27 13.45
N GLU A 79 10.45 24.85 12.31
CA GLU A 79 10.48 26.31 12.07
C GLU A 79 9.25 27.04 12.65
N CYS A 80 8.27 26.30 13.18
CA CYS A 80 7.02 26.88 13.69
C CYS A 80 7.26 27.72 14.96
N PRO A 81 6.90 29.03 14.97
CA PRO A 81 7.02 29.88 16.15
C PRO A 81 6.29 29.31 17.37
N ALA A 82 6.86 29.49 18.57
CA ALA A 82 6.31 28.96 19.81
C ALA A 82 4.85 29.39 20.07
N GLN A 83 4.46 30.57 19.60
CA GLN A 83 3.10 31.12 19.71
C GLN A 83 2.07 30.31 18.90
N LEU A 84 2.48 29.71 17.78
CA LEU A 84 1.63 28.90 16.91
C LEU A 84 1.58 27.41 17.31
N SER A 85 2.38 26.99 18.29
CA SER A 85 2.42 25.60 18.78
C SER A 85 1.11 25.10 19.39
N ARG A 86 0.21 26.01 19.78
CA ARG A 86 -1.14 25.70 20.28
C ARG A 86 -2.23 25.75 19.20
N SER A 87 -1.86 26.09 17.97
CA SER A 87 -2.83 26.19 16.86
C SER A 87 -3.32 24.81 16.44
N GLU A 88 -4.58 24.74 16.02
CA GLU A 88 -5.17 23.49 15.51
C GLU A 88 -4.46 23.00 14.25
N ASP A 89 -3.94 23.91 13.42
CA ASP A 89 -3.18 23.56 12.21
C ASP A 89 -1.83 22.91 12.54
N TYR A 90 -1.15 23.34 13.61
CA TYR A 90 0.05 22.69 14.12
C TYR A 90 -0.26 21.28 14.61
N HIS A 91 -1.31 21.10 15.40
CA HIS A 91 -1.74 19.79 15.88
C HIS A 91 -2.18 18.86 14.75
N ARG A 92 -2.89 19.38 13.74
CA ARG A 92 -3.24 18.64 12.51
C ARG A 92 -2.00 18.19 11.76
N SER A 93 -0.99 19.05 11.62
CA SER A 93 0.27 18.73 10.96
C SER A 93 1.06 17.65 11.72
N LYS A 94 1.13 17.74 13.05
CA LYS A 94 1.74 16.70 13.90
C LYS A 94 1.04 15.35 13.79
N ARG A 95 -0.30 15.32 13.83
CA ARG A 95 -1.07 14.09 13.61
C ARG A 95 -0.78 13.51 12.22
N ARG A 96 -0.70 14.35 11.20
CA ARG A 96 -0.35 13.93 9.83
C ARG A 96 1.04 13.31 9.75
N VAL A 97 2.06 13.88 10.41
CA VAL A 97 3.42 13.30 10.50
C VAL A 97 3.39 11.87 11.06
N ILE A 98 2.66 11.65 12.16
CA ILE A 98 2.52 10.32 12.78
C ILE A 98 1.86 9.34 11.79
N ARG A 99 0.77 9.76 11.13
CA ARG A 99 0.06 8.90 10.18
C ARG A 99 0.89 8.58 8.94
N ILE A 100 1.66 9.53 8.41
CA ILE A 100 2.56 9.30 7.29
C ILE A 100 3.65 8.28 7.67
N ALA A 101 4.28 8.44 8.83
CA ALA A 101 5.27 7.48 9.32
C ALA A 101 4.70 6.07 9.46
N TRP A 102 3.45 5.95 9.95
CA TRP A 102 2.74 4.69 10.03
C TRP A 102 2.47 4.08 8.64
N VAL A 103 2.02 4.88 7.67
CA VAL A 103 1.79 4.39 6.29
C VAL A 103 3.10 3.96 5.63
N CYS A 104 4.20 4.70 5.84
CA CYS A 104 5.52 4.30 5.33
C CYS A 104 5.97 2.95 5.93
N LYS A 105 5.78 2.77 7.25
CA LYS A 105 6.04 1.48 7.92
C LYS A 105 5.21 0.35 7.28
N LEU A 106 3.91 0.55 7.10
CA LEU A 106 3.02 -0.42 6.46
C LEU A 106 3.52 -0.82 5.06
N ILE A 107 3.93 0.16 4.25
CA ILE A 107 4.44 -0.07 2.89
C ILE A 107 5.75 -0.89 2.92
N ILE A 108 6.66 -0.60 3.85
CA ILE A 108 7.92 -1.34 4.03
C ILE A 108 7.64 -2.80 4.45
N GLU A 109 6.75 -3.00 5.43
CA GLU A 109 6.33 -4.32 5.91
C GLU A 109 5.61 -5.12 4.82
N GLN A 110 4.94 -4.44 3.89
CA GLN A 110 4.37 -5.03 2.67
C GLN A 110 5.40 -5.22 1.54
N HIS A 111 6.68 -5.22 1.90
CA HIS A 111 7.80 -5.61 1.06
C HIS A 111 8.09 -4.68 -0.12
N ALA A 112 7.76 -3.39 0.00
CA ALA A 112 8.21 -2.35 -0.95
C ALA A 112 9.72 -2.42 -1.21
N ASP A 113 10.15 -2.08 -2.42
CA ASP A 113 11.57 -1.94 -2.73
C ASP A 113 12.14 -0.70 -2.02
N VAL A 114 12.87 -0.94 -0.93
CA VAL A 114 13.47 0.08 -0.07
C VAL A 114 14.67 0.79 -0.71
N ASN A 115 15.18 0.27 -1.83
CA ASN A 115 16.28 0.87 -2.59
C ASN A 115 15.78 1.63 -3.82
N LYS A 116 14.50 1.52 -4.17
CA LYS A 116 13.92 2.24 -5.29
C LYS A 116 13.85 3.74 -4.97
N THR A 117 14.52 4.52 -5.80
CA THR A 117 14.65 5.96 -5.64
C THR A 117 13.77 6.71 -6.62
N ASP A 118 13.42 7.94 -6.26
CA ASP A 118 12.84 8.90 -7.19
C ASP A 118 13.85 10.04 -7.39
N GLY A 119 14.52 10.06 -8.55
CA GLY A 119 15.66 10.93 -8.80
C GLY A 119 16.70 10.87 -7.67
N ASP A 120 16.82 12.00 -6.96
CA ASP A 120 17.81 12.20 -5.90
C ASP A 120 17.37 11.63 -4.54
N TYR A 121 16.12 11.18 -4.42
CA TYR A 121 15.50 10.81 -3.16
C TYR A 121 15.54 9.29 -2.95
N ALA A 122 16.45 8.83 -2.09
CA ALA A 122 16.41 7.47 -1.54
C ALA A 122 15.60 7.40 -0.24
N PRO A 123 14.82 6.32 -0.02
CA PRO A 123 14.10 6.12 1.23
C PRO A 123 14.97 6.24 2.49
N LEU A 124 16.15 5.62 2.49
CA LEU A 124 17.06 5.65 3.63
C LEU A 124 17.63 7.06 3.89
N ASP A 125 17.96 7.81 2.83
CA ASP A 125 18.43 9.19 2.94
C ASP A 125 17.37 10.09 3.58
N LEU A 126 16.11 9.97 3.11
CA LEU A 126 14.98 10.74 3.62
C LEU A 126 14.70 10.42 5.10
N ALA A 127 14.71 9.14 5.49
CA ALA A 127 14.53 8.74 6.88
C ALA A 127 15.66 9.25 7.80
N CYS A 128 16.90 9.31 7.28
CA CYS A 128 18.05 9.87 8.01
C CYS A 128 17.94 11.39 8.17
N LYS A 129 17.45 12.14 7.17
CA LYS A 129 17.26 13.60 7.26
C LYS A 129 16.36 14.02 8.43
N VAL A 130 15.35 13.21 8.76
CA VAL A 130 14.43 13.45 9.89
C VAL A 130 14.82 12.70 11.17
N GLU A 131 15.93 11.95 11.15
CA GLU A 131 16.39 11.08 12.23
C GLU A 131 15.28 10.15 12.79
N HIS A 132 14.38 9.67 11.91
CA HIS A 132 13.27 8.82 12.32
C HIS A 132 13.74 7.37 12.51
N TRP A 133 14.36 7.10 13.66
CA TRP A 133 15.06 5.85 13.97
C TRP A 133 14.26 4.57 13.71
N ASN A 134 12.96 4.57 13.96
CA ASN A 134 12.13 3.38 13.68
C ASN A 134 12.07 3.06 12.19
N LEU A 135 12.01 4.08 11.32
CA LEU A 135 11.99 3.90 9.87
C LEU A 135 13.40 3.57 9.35
N ILE A 136 14.45 4.17 9.92
CA ILE A 136 15.84 3.82 9.61
C ILE A 136 16.10 2.33 9.90
N THR A 137 15.73 1.85 11.09
CA THR A 137 15.88 0.45 11.48
C THR A 137 15.09 -0.46 10.54
N LEU A 138 13.81 -0.16 10.29
CA LEU A 138 12.97 -0.96 9.38
C LEU A 138 13.52 -1.02 7.95
N LEU A 139 14.00 0.10 7.41
CA LEU A 139 14.59 0.13 6.07
C LEU A 139 15.85 -0.75 6.01
N LEU A 140 16.73 -0.67 7.01
CA LEU A 140 17.93 -1.52 7.09
C LEU A 140 17.59 -3.01 7.25
N GLU A 141 16.62 -3.35 8.11
CA GLU A 141 16.11 -4.72 8.28
C GLU A 141 15.50 -5.28 6.98
N HIS A 142 14.93 -4.41 6.15
CA HIS A 142 14.37 -4.76 4.84
C HIS A 142 15.38 -4.66 3.68
N GLY A 143 16.68 -4.48 3.96
CA GLY A 143 17.76 -4.54 2.97
C GLY A 143 18.07 -3.23 2.26
N ALA A 144 17.78 -2.08 2.87
CA ALA A 144 18.23 -0.79 2.33
C ALA A 144 19.76 -0.70 2.33
N ASN A 145 20.35 -0.27 1.22
CA ASN A 145 21.79 -0.13 1.06
C ASN A 145 22.31 1.16 1.74
N PRO A 146 23.04 1.07 2.86
CA PRO A 146 23.55 2.24 3.56
C PRO A 146 24.75 2.90 2.85
N GLU A 147 25.39 2.19 1.93
CA GLU A 147 26.57 2.67 1.19
C GLU A 147 26.21 3.38 -0.10
N ARG A 148 24.93 3.35 -0.51
CA ARG A 148 24.44 4.08 -1.67
C ARG A 148 24.84 5.55 -1.54
N ARG A 149 25.43 6.08 -2.60
CA ARG A 149 25.74 7.50 -2.72
C ARG A 149 24.61 8.20 -3.48
N GLY A 150 24.16 9.31 -2.92
CA GLY A 150 23.29 10.24 -3.62
C GLY A 150 24.02 10.96 -4.76
N PRO A 151 23.31 11.80 -5.52
CA PRO A 151 23.88 12.60 -6.60
C PRO A 151 24.97 13.59 -6.14
N ASP A 152 24.90 14.03 -4.87
CA ASP A 152 25.92 14.83 -4.19
C ASP A 152 27.14 14.01 -3.73
N GLY A 153 27.20 12.71 -4.06
CA GLY A 153 28.27 11.80 -3.64
C GLY A 153 28.22 11.39 -2.17
N LEU A 154 27.22 11.85 -1.42
CA LEU A 154 27.08 11.61 0.02
C LEU A 154 26.28 10.33 0.29
N GLN A 155 26.65 9.62 1.37
CA GLN A 155 25.89 8.47 1.88
C GLN A 155 24.81 8.89 2.88
N ALA A 156 23.89 7.99 3.19
CA ALA A 156 22.81 8.22 4.16
C ALA A 156 23.31 8.73 5.53
N VAL A 157 24.45 8.21 6.00
CA VAL A 157 25.07 8.64 7.27
C VAL A 157 25.42 10.14 7.29
N ASN A 158 25.69 10.74 6.14
CA ASN A 158 26.03 12.16 6.02
C ASN A 158 24.79 13.07 6.15
N ARG A 159 23.58 12.51 6.06
CA ARG A 159 22.32 13.24 6.29
C ARG A 159 22.03 13.46 7.78
N LEU A 160 22.71 12.74 8.67
CA LEU A 160 22.55 12.85 10.13
C LEU A 160 23.31 14.05 10.66
N THR A 161 22.71 14.77 11.60
CA THR A 161 23.25 16.05 12.10
C THR A 161 24.35 15.86 13.13
N ALA A 162 24.09 15.05 14.15
CA ALA A 162 24.99 14.86 15.28
C ALA A 162 25.96 13.68 15.09
N THR A 163 27.15 13.78 15.68
CA THR A 163 28.13 12.67 15.73
C THR A 163 27.55 11.44 16.43
N GLY A 164 26.78 11.63 17.51
CA GLY A 164 26.08 10.55 18.21
C GLY A 164 25.08 9.79 17.32
N SER A 165 24.32 10.53 16.48
CA SER A 165 23.40 9.93 15.51
C SER A 165 24.15 9.11 14.46
N LYS A 166 25.28 9.61 13.95
CA LYS A 166 26.14 8.86 13.02
C LYS A 166 26.65 7.56 13.64
N THR A 167 27.13 7.61 14.90
CA THR A 167 27.57 6.41 15.63
C THR A 167 26.45 5.39 15.80
N ARG A 168 25.25 5.85 16.18
CA ARG A 168 24.07 4.97 16.29
C ARG A 168 23.70 4.32 14.96
N PHE A 169 23.68 5.10 13.88
CA PHE A 169 23.40 4.58 12.54
C PHE A 169 24.41 3.52 12.10
N LEU A 170 25.71 3.78 12.28
CA LEU A 170 26.76 2.81 11.96
C LEU A 170 26.64 1.53 12.80
N GLY A 171 26.20 1.64 14.07
CA GLY A 171 25.85 0.49 14.89
C GLY A 171 24.71 -0.35 14.30
N LEU A 172 23.65 0.30 13.80
CA LEU A 172 22.54 -0.38 13.12
C LEU A 172 22.97 -1.04 11.80
N VAL A 173 23.85 -0.40 11.03
CA VAL A 173 24.41 -0.98 9.78
C VAL A 173 25.24 -2.24 10.08
N ARG A 174 26.08 -2.22 11.12
CA ARG A 174 26.84 -3.41 11.54
C ARG A 174 25.92 -4.55 11.99
N LYS A 175 24.85 -4.23 12.73
CA LYS A 175 23.86 -5.24 13.14
C LYS A 175 23.13 -5.85 11.93
N ASN A 176 22.91 -5.06 10.88
CA ASN A 176 22.18 -5.45 9.67
C ASN A 176 23.11 -5.66 8.46
N SER A 177 24.35 -6.14 8.65
CA SER A 177 25.30 -6.34 7.52
C SER A 177 24.88 -7.45 6.56
N ASN A 178 24.03 -8.37 7.01
CA ASN A 178 23.36 -9.37 6.17
C ASN A 178 21.91 -9.53 6.65
N PRO A 179 21.03 -8.56 6.34
CA PRO A 179 19.70 -8.54 6.91
C PRO A 179 18.85 -9.62 6.24
N VAL A 180 18.30 -10.53 7.06
CA VAL A 180 17.22 -11.42 6.60
C VAL A 180 15.94 -10.60 6.66
N ARG A 181 15.37 -10.32 5.49
CA ARG A 181 14.14 -9.53 5.39
C ARG A 181 13.03 -10.15 6.25
N PRO A 182 12.39 -9.40 7.16
CA PRO A 182 11.28 -9.89 7.95
C PRO A 182 10.15 -10.49 7.09
N ALA A 183 9.49 -11.53 7.60
CA ALA A 183 8.41 -12.20 6.89
C ALA A 183 7.25 -11.23 6.60
N LYS A 184 6.67 -11.33 5.40
CA LYS A 184 5.60 -10.43 4.95
C LYS A 184 4.28 -10.75 5.66
N PRO A 185 3.64 -9.80 6.36
CA PRO A 185 2.27 -9.97 6.84
C PRO A 185 1.33 -10.14 5.64
N CYS A 186 0.38 -11.08 5.73
CA CYS A 186 -0.50 -11.34 4.59
C CYS A 186 -1.40 -10.12 4.33
N PRO A 187 -1.47 -9.61 3.07
CA PRO A 187 -2.27 -8.43 2.73
C PRO A 187 -3.78 -8.59 2.93
N CYS A 188 -4.25 -9.77 3.32
CA CYS A 188 -5.65 -10.02 3.67
C CYS A 188 -6.00 -9.59 5.10
N TRP A 189 -5.00 -9.16 5.88
CA TRP A 189 -5.14 -8.69 7.27
C TRP A 189 -5.75 -9.74 8.21
N SER A 190 -5.54 -11.02 7.90
CA SER A 190 -5.98 -12.15 8.75
C SER A 190 -5.15 -12.34 10.02
N GLY A 191 -4.10 -11.54 10.22
CA GLY A 191 -3.11 -11.71 11.29
C GLY A 191 -2.03 -12.77 10.99
N LYS A 192 -2.15 -13.52 9.89
CA LYS A 192 -1.17 -14.51 9.45
C LYS A 192 -0.09 -13.91 8.55
N LEU A 193 1.07 -14.55 8.50
CA LEU A 193 2.08 -14.26 7.49
C LEU A 193 1.60 -14.72 6.10
N LEU A 194 2.19 -14.13 5.04
CA LEU A 194 1.86 -14.47 3.66
C LEU A 194 2.08 -15.96 3.38
N ASP A 195 3.21 -16.49 3.86
CA ASP A 195 3.63 -17.88 3.66
C ASP A 195 2.71 -18.89 4.36
N GLU A 196 2.02 -18.45 5.41
CA GLU A 196 1.04 -19.24 6.18
C GLU A 196 -0.40 -19.03 5.69
N CYS A 197 -0.61 -18.22 4.64
CA CYS A 197 -1.93 -17.79 4.21
C CYS A 197 -2.12 -17.91 2.69
N HIS A 198 -1.98 -16.81 1.94
CA HIS A 198 -2.26 -16.80 0.49
C HIS A 198 -1.13 -17.40 -0.36
N ALA A 199 0.06 -17.65 0.22
CA ALA A 199 1.10 -18.43 -0.45
C ALA A 199 0.77 -19.94 -0.50
N LEU A 200 -0.01 -20.45 0.47
CA LEU A 200 -0.46 -21.85 0.50
C LEU A 200 -1.53 -22.16 -0.56
N GLY A 201 -2.17 -21.13 -1.11
CA GLY A 201 -3.15 -21.26 -2.17
C GLY A 201 -4.32 -20.28 -2.07
N PRO A 202 -5.26 -20.36 -3.03
CA PRO A 202 -6.42 -19.49 -3.11
C PRO A 202 -7.29 -19.51 -1.85
N LYS A 203 -7.83 -18.35 -1.47
CA LYS A 203 -8.81 -18.20 -0.39
C LYS A 203 -10.15 -17.73 -0.96
N PRO A 204 -11.29 -18.08 -0.34
CA PRO A 204 -12.58 -17.56 -0.78
C PRO A 204 -12.62 -16.04 -0.62
N TYR A 205 -13.23 -15.34 -1.59
CA TYR A 205 -13.44 -13.90 -1.46
C TYR A 205 -14.37 -13.63 -0.25
N PRO A 206 -14.03 -12.68 0.64
CA PRO A 206 -14.78 -12.49 1.89
C PRO A 206 -16.25 -12.11 1.64
N SER A 207 -17.17 -12.77 2.35
CA SER A 207 -18.61 -12.52 2.23
C SER A 207 -19.03 -11.12 2.67
N VAL A 208 -18.29 -10.53 3.62
CA VAL A 208 -18.52 -9.19 4.17
C VAL A 208 -17.98 -8.06 3.27
N PHE A 209 -17.30 -8.40 2.17
CA PHE A 209 -16.82 -7.39 1.22
C PHE A 209 -17.88 -7.09 0.18
N LEU A 210 -17.76 -5.97 -0.51
CA LEU A 210 -18.69 -5.64 -1.59
C LEU A 210 -18.58 -6.65 -2.73
N CYS A 211 -19.73 -7.09 -3.21
CA CYS A 211 -19.84 -7.96 -4.36
C CYS A 211 -19.22 -7.26 -5.56
N ARG A 212 -18.39 -8.00 -6.30
CA ARG A 212 -17.77 -7.51 -7.53
C ARG A 212 -18.75 -7.36 -8.69
N SER A 213 -19.97 -7.90 -8.56
CA SER A 213 -21.09 -7.50 -9.40
C SER A 213 -21.45 -6.05 -9.10
N VAL A 214 -21.81 -5.26 -10.11
CA VAL A 214 -22.16 -3.82 -10.03
C VAL A 214 -23.36 -3.52 -9.10
N SER A 215 -23.89 -4.51 -8.37
CA SER A 215 -25.06 -4.39 -7.49
C SER A 215 -24.83 -3.59 -6.20
N GLY A 216 -23.58 -3.28 -5.82
CA GLY A 216 -23.26 -2.57 -4.57
C GLY A 216 -23.61 -3.35 -3.29
N LYS A 217 -24.02 -4.61 -3.41
CA LYS A 217 -24.39 -5.49 -2.28
C LYS A 217 -23.15 -6.14 -1.68
N LEU A 218 -23.23 -6.60 -0.43
CA LEU A 218 -22.20 -7.49 0.13
C LEU A 218 -22.12 -8.80 -0.67
N HIS A 219 -20.93 -9.36 -0.79
CA HIS A 219 -20.64 -10.56 -1.57
C HIS A 219 -21.50 -11.73 -1.10
N GLY A 220 -21.59 -11.98 0.20
CA GLY A 220 -22.43 -13.03 0.78
C GLY A 220 -23.92 -12.87 0.53
N ASN A 221 -24.38 -11.66 0.21
CA ASN A 221 -25.79 -11.33 -0.03
C ASN A 221 -26.11 -11.21 -1.54
N CYS A 222 -25.14 -11.51 -2.40
CA CYS A 222 -25.19 -11.23 -3.82
C CYS A 222 -25.87 -12.38 -4.57
N ARG A 223 -27.11 -12.18 -5.03
CA ARG A 223 -27.91 -13.22 -5.75
C ARG A 223 -27.28 -13.72 -7.06
N LEU A 224 -26.28 -13.01 -7.59
CA LEU A 224 -25.48 -13.44 -8.76
C LEU A 224 -24.50 -14.60 -8.45
N GLN A 225 -24.37 -15.02 -7.18
CA GLN A 225 -23.54 -16.14 -6.74
C GLN A 225 -23.94 -17.52 -7.30
N ARG A 226 -25.06 -17.66 -7.99
CA ARG A 226 -25.60 -18.99 -8.37
C ARG A 226 -24.65 -19.80 -9.28
N ASN A 227 -23.86 -19.13 -10.14
CA ASN A 227 -22.96 -19.79 -11.08
C ASN A 227 -21.51 -19.23 -11.08
N VAL A 228 -21.18 -18.33 -10.16
CA VAL A 228 -19.89 -17.62 -10.14
C VAL A 228 -19.33 -17.55 -8.72
N SER A 229 -18.12 -18.06 -8.52
CA SER A 229 -17.37 -17.90 -7.28
C SER A 229 -16.12 -17.03 -7.49
N PHE A 230 -15.80 -16.22 -6.48
CA PHE A 230 -14.59 -15.40 -6.46
C PHE A 230 -13.61 -15.95 -5.44
N GLN A 231 -12.34 -15.98 -5.81
CA GLN A 231 -11.24 -16.39 -4.94
C GLN A 231 -10.16 -15.32 -4.97
N GLU A 232 -9.47 -15.15 -3.85
CA GLU A 232 -8.30 -14.31 -3.72
C GLU A 232 -7.05 -15.17 -3.79
N VAL A 233 -6.11 -14.76 -4.64
CA VAL A 233 -4.88 -15.47 -4.93
C VAL A 233 -3.71 -14.53 -4.77
N TRP A 234 -2.62 -15.03 -4.21
CA TRP A 234 -1.36 -14.29 -4.22
C TRP A 234 -0.72 -14.35 -5.61
N TYR A 235 -0.52 -13.20 -6.25
CA TYR A 235 0.13 -13.10 -7.55
C TYR A 235 1.58 -12.63 -7.39
N LYS A 236 2.51 -13.60 -7.34
CA LYS A 236 3.94 -13.36 -7.14
C LYS A 236 4.55 -12.29 -8.06
N PRO A 237 4.24 -12.23 -9.38
CA PRO A 237 4.84 -11.22 -10.25
C PRO A 237 4.48 -9.77 -9.91
N LYS A 238 3.29 -9.51 -9.38
CA LYS A 238 2.90 -8.16 -8.90
C LYS A 238 3.13 -7.94 -7.42
N GLN A 239 3.53 -8.99 -6.67
CA GLN A 239 3.61 -8.96 -5.22
C GLN A 239 2.32 -8.43 -4.56
N ALA A 240 1.17 -8.86 -5.08
CA ALA A 240 -0.15 -8.36 -4.68
C ALA A 240 -1.22 -9.47 -4.69
N LEU A 241 -2.30 -9.25 -3.96
CA LEU A 241 -3.51 -10.08 -4.06
C LEU A 241 -4.25 -9.78 -5.36
N VAL A 242 -4.74 -10.81 -6.01
CA VAL A 242 -5.62 -10.71 -7.18
C VAL A 242 -6.88 -11.52 -6.94
N THR A 243 -8.00 -11.01 -7.42
CA THR A 243 -9.26 -11.76 -7.39
C THR A 243 -9.43 -12.50 -8.71
N THR A 244 -9.60 -13.81 -8.63
CA THR A 244 -9.92 -14.66 -9.78
C THR A 244 -11.38 -15.07 -9.73
N GLN A 245 -12.02 -15.11 -10.88
CA GLN A 245 -13.37 -15.61 -11.03
C GLN A 245 -13.33 -17.08 -11.48
N ARG A 246 -14.19 -17.92 -10.91
CA ARG A 246 -14.54 -19.23 -11.46
C ARG A 246 -16.03 -19.24 -11.82
N SER A 247 -16.34 -19.51 -13.08
CA SER A 247 -17.71 -19.75 -13.55
C SER A 247 -17.96 -21.26 -13.66
N TYR A 248 -19.11 -21.71 -13.17
CA TYR A 248 -19.61 -23.07 -13.36
C TYR A 248 -20.79 -23.01 -14.35
N GLY A 249 -20.61 -23.48 -15.59
CA GLY A 249 -21.66 -23.49 -16.63
C GLY A 249 -21.16 -23.25 -18.06
N ASP A 250 -22.03 -23.44 -19.07
CA ASP A 250 -21.74 -23.20 -20.50
C ASP A 250 -21.33 -21.73 -20.73
N PRO A 251 -20.17 -21.45 -21.35
CA PRO A 251 -19.70 -20.10 -21.65
C PRO A 251 -20.71 -19.21 -22.40
N ARG A 252 -21.67 -19.80 -23.12
CA ARG A 252 -22.70 -19.08 -23.90
C ARG A 252 -23.82 -18.50 -23.04
N GLU A 253 -23.95 -18.94 -21.79
CA GLU A 253 -24.91 -18.40 -20.81
C GLU A 253 -24.28 -17.33 -19.88
N LEU A 254 -22.97 -17.07 -20.03
CA LEU A 254 -22.28 -16.03 -19.27
C LEU A 254 -22.59 -14.65 -19.85
N CYS A 255 -22.95 -13.72 -18.96
CA CYS A 255 -23.46 -12.38 -19.26
C CYS A 255 -22.70 -11.66 -20.42
N PRO A 256 -23.37 -11.28 -21.53
CA PRO A 256 -22.71 -10.67 -22.71
C PRO A 256 -22.12 -9.28 -22.45
N GLN A 257 -22.35 -8.71 -21.27
CA GLN A 257 -22.17 -7.29 -21.02
C GLN A 257 -20.73 -6.86 -20.72
N MET A 258 -19.73 -7.74 -20.64
CA MET A 258 -18.35 -7.32 -20.31
C MET A 258 -17.65 -6.51 -21.41
N SER A 259 -18.13 -6.50 -22.65
CA SER A 259 -17.46 -5.87 -23.81
C SER A 259 -17.87 -4.41 -24.10
N GLN A 260 -18.82 -3.82 -23.38
CA GLN A 260 -19.44 -2.54 -23.78
C GLN A 260 -19.24 -1.35 -22.80
N TRP A 261 -18.35 -1.44 -21.83
CA TRP A 261 -18.26 -0.40 -20.79
C TRP A 261 -17.10 0.55 -21.01
N ASP A 262 -17.38 1.64 -21.72
CA ASP A 262 -16.56 2.84 -21.82
C ASP A 262 -16.88 3.77 -20.62
N PHE A 263 -15.88 4.14 -19.84
CA PHE A 263 -16.03 4.94 -18.61
C PHE A 263 -15.38 6.32 -18.75
N SER A 264 -15.79 7.06 -19.77
CA SER A 264 -15.46 8.48 -19.98
C SER A 264 -16.28 9.45 -19.09
N GLY A 265 -17.14 8.94 -18.20
CA GLY A 265 -17.99 9.74 -17.31
C GLY A 265 -17.32 10.09 -15.98
N SER A 266 -16.97 11.35 -15.81
CA SER A 266 -16.39 11.94 -14.59
C SER A 266 -17.32 11.84 -13.38
N THR A 267 -16.94 11.02 -12.40
CA THR A 267 -17.25 11.25 -10.98
C THR A 267 -15.97 10.92 -10.24
N SER A 268 -15.45 11.83 -9.42
CA SER A 268 -14.11 11.64 -8.87
C SER A 268 -14.07 10.34 -8.07
N ALA A 269 -13.07 9.49 -8.28
CA ALA A 269 -12.92 8.25 -7.51
C ALA A 269 -12.83 8.50 -5.98
N PHE A 270 -12.59 9.75 -5.59
CA PHE A 270 -12.63 10.25 -4.22
C PHE A 270 -14.06 10.34 -3.64
N ASP A 271 -15.06 10.72 -4.44
CA ASP A 271 -16.46 10.79 -4.01
C ASP A 271 -17.07 9.41 -3.82
N ILE A 272 -16.70 8.47 -4.70
CA ILE A 272 -17.05 7.06 -4.56
C ILE A 272 -16.44 6.51 -3.26
N TRP A 273 -15.18 6.84 -2.95
CA TRP A 273 -14.51 6.38 -1.73
C TRP A 273 -15.10 6.97 -0.44
N ARG A 274 -15.54 8.24 -0.43
CA ARG A 274 -16.23 8.84 0.73
C ARG A 274 -17.56 8.16 1.07
N SER A 275 -18.27 7.66 0.06
CA SER A 275 -19.47 6.84 0.29
C SER A 275 -19.12 5.47 0.90
N TYR A 276 -17.90 4.96 0.67
CA TYR A 276 -17.43 3.68 1.21
C TYR A 276 -16.95 3.78 2.68
N THR A 277 -16.37 4.91 3.10
CA THR A 277 -15.91 5.10 4.49
C THR A 277 -17.05 5.07 5.50
N VAL A 278 -18.24 5.57 5.14
CA VAL A 278 -19.43 5.54 6.02
C VAL A 278 -19.86 4.09 6.35
N VAL A 279 -19.57 3.12 5.49
CA VAL A 279 -19.92 1.71 5.70
C VAL A 279 -18.86 0.97 6.53
N LEU A 280 -17.59 1.38 6.46
CA LEU A 280 -16.48 0.75 7.18
C LEU A 280 -16.25 1.33 8.59
N ASP A 281 -16.71 2.56 8.85
CA ASP A 281 -16.60 3.22 10.17
C ASP A 281 -17.36 2.49 11.30
N LEU A 282 -18.33 1.63 10.96
CA LEU A 282 -19.13 0.90 11.96
C LEU A 282 -18.46 -0.38 12.51
N ALA A 283 -17.32 -0.83 11.98
CA ALA A 283 -16.86 -2.20 12.29
C ALA A 283 -15.51 -2.39 12.99
N ARG A 284 -14.48 -1.53 12.90
CA ARG A 284 -13.10 -1.98 13.27
C ARG A 284 -12.11 -0.96 13.84
N HIS A 285 -12.55 0.17 14.39
CA HIS A 285 -11.60 1.23 14.76
C HIS A 285 -10.81 1.08 16.08
N GLU A 286 -11.03 0.05 16.92
CA GLU A 286 -10.36 0.00 18.24
C GLU A 286 -9.28 -1.08 18.45
N VAL A 287 -9.07 -2.02 17.51
CA VAL A 287 -8.19 -3.19 17.78
C VAL A 287 -6.75 -2.99 17.28
N TRP A 288 -6.49 -2.07 16.35
CA TRP A 288 -5.19 -1.98 15.65
C TRP A 288 -4.26 -0.85 16.14
N LEU A 289 -4.66 -0.10 17.18
CA LEU A 289 -3.89 1.03 17.74
C LEU A 289 -3.34 0.78 19.15
N ARG A 290 -3.26 -0.47 19.60
CA ARG A 290 -2.54 -0.86 20.82
C ARG A 290 -1.23 -1.54 20.50
#